data_AF-A0A1J3GMD4-F1
#
_entry.id   AF-A0A1J3GMD4-F1
#
_cell.length_a   1.000
_cell.length_b   1.000
_cell.length_c   1.000
_cell.angle_alpha   90.00
_cell.angle_beta   90.00
_cell.angle_gamma   90.00
#
_symmetry.space_group_name_H-M   'P 1'
#
loop_
_entity.id
_entity.type
_entity.pdbx_description
1 polymer ?
#
loop_
_entity_poly.entity_id
_entity_poly.type
_entity_poly.pdbx_seq_one_letter_code
_entity_poly.pdbx_strand_id
1 'polypeptide(L)'
;MVRIEKVVSFYAKLRESATSSSSQNPLLIFPSSSDVDSICALKVITHILESDSIQYSCFPVSSFLEIHKYAGPGLCSSSPENPVTILLINWGCHRDLKVVLKLGPAARVFVVDSHRPIHLHNLSDLNEQVVVLHTDDDERQADLAYDFDVLKLANESFQLHV
;
A
#
# COMPACT_ATOMS: atom_id res chain seq x y z
N MET A 1 -10.72 6.64 6.99
CA MET A 1 -9.72 7.57 6.41
C MET A 1 -8.51 6.76 5.95
N VAL A 2 -8.56 6.34 4.69
CA VAL A 2 -7.65 5.39 4.05
C VAL A 2 -6.65 6.12 3.13
N ARG A 3 -7.04 7.28 2.61
CA ARG A 3 -6.10 8.28 2.10
C ARG A 3 -5.37 8.91 3.27
N ILE A 4 -4.06 9.03 3.14
CA ILE A 4 -3.25 9.72 4.14
C ILE A 4 -2.54 10.89 3.49
N GLU A 5 -3.03 12.08 3.80
CA GLU A 5 -2.51 13.36 3.32
C GLU A 5 -1.15 13.71 3.93
N LYS A 6 -0.82 13.11 5.09
CA LYS A 6 0.41 13.40 5.84
C LYS A 6 1.29 12.18 6.00
N VAL A 7 2.53 12.28 5.54
CA VAL A 7 3.58 11.25 5.66
C VAL A 7 3.68 10.70 7.09
N VAL A 8 3.58 11.56 8.11
CA VAL A 8 3.64 11.17 9.53
C VAL A 8 2.54 10.17 9.91
N SER A 9 1.29 10.43 9.52
CA SER A 9 0.18 9.51 9.78
C SER A 9 0.30 8.21 8.97
N PHE A 10 0.92 8.26 7.79
CA PHE A 10 1.13 7.08 6.97
C PHE A 10 2.11 6.15 7.64
N TYR A 11 3.26 6.70 8.06
CA TYR A 11 4.25 5.95 8.81
C TYR A 11 3.71 5.42 10.14
N ALA A 12 2.93 6.21 10.88
CA ALA A 12 2.33 5.76 12.14
C ALA A 12 1.45 4.52 11.96
N LYS A 13 0.58 4.51 10.93
CA LYS A 13 -0.27 3.34 10.61
C LYS A 13 0.54 2.15 10.10
N LEU A 14 1.57 2.39 9.28
CA LEU A 14 2.47 1.34 8.80
C LEU A 14 3.17 0.66 9.98
N ARG A 15 3.73 1.45 10.90
CA ARG A 15 4.42 0.96 12.10
C ARG A 15 3.48 0.16 13.00
N GLU A 16 2.28 0.67 13.25
CA GLU A 16 1.26 -0.04 14.05
C GLU A 16 0.91 -1.39 13.45
N SER A 17 0.67 -1.43 12.13
CA SER A 17 0.38 -2.67 11.39
C SER A 17 1.55 -3.65 11.43
N ALA A 18 2.77 -3.17 11.19
CA ALA A 18 3.98 -3.98 11.19
C ALA A 18 4.33 -4.54 12.57
N THR A 19 4.04 -3.80 13.65
CA THR A 19 4.32 -4.24 15.04
C THR A 19 3.25 -5.20 15.57
N SER A 20 2.03 -5.08 15.04
CA SER A 20 0.91 -5.98 15.36
C SER A 20 1.03 -7.32 14.64
N SER A 21 1.79 -7.39 13.55
CA SER A 21 2.16 -8.65 12.91
C SER A 21 3.08 -9.46 13.82
N SER A 22 2.77 -10.75 13.97
CA SER A 22 3.58 -11.72 14.74
C SER A 22 5.03 -11.74 14.25
N SER A 23 5.97 -12.12 15.12
CA SER A 23 7.40 -12.27 14.77
C SER A 23 7.66 -13.21 13.59
N GLN A 24 6.70 -14.08 13.26
CA GLN A 24 6.77 -14.98 12.11
C GLN A 24 6.42 -14.29 10.77
N ASN A 25 5.77 -13.12 10.79
CA ASN A 25 5.33 -12.37 9.63
C ASN A 25 5.86 -10.92 9.70
N PRO A 26 7.16 -10.68 9.42
CA PRO A 26 7.70 -9.33 9.38
C PRO A 26 7.04 -8.52 8.24
N LEU A 27 7.22 -7.19 8.27
CA LEU A 27 6.79 -6.31 7.19
C LEU A 27 7.41 -6.76 5.85
N LEU A 28 6.57 -7.05 4.85
CA LEU A 28 7.03 -7.43 3.51
C LEU A 28 7.10 -6.20 2.62
N ILE A 29 8.28 -5.87 2.12
CA ILE A 29 8.51 -4.70 1.27
C ILE A 29 8.78 -5.17 -0.15
N PHE A 30 8.00 -4.66 -1.11
CA PHE A 30 8.13 -4.97 -2.53
C PHE A 30 8.45 -3.69 -3.32
N PRO A 31 9.74 -3.36 -3.48
CA PRO A 31 10.14 -2.30 -4.39
C PRO A 31 10.01 -2.76 -5.84
N SER A 32 9.56 -1.87 -6.72
CA SER A 32 9.61 -2.07 -8.16
C SER A 32 11.05 -2.34 -8.62
N SER A 33 11.25 -3.38 -9.44
CA SER A 33 12.56 -3.73 -10.00
C SER A 33 12.91 -2.94 -11.26
N SER A 34 12.02 -2.08 -11.76
CA SER A 34 12.17 -1.40 -13.05
C SER A 34 12.75 0.02 -12.96
N ASP A 35 12.93 0.56 -11.76
CA ASP A 35 13.33 1.95 -11.58
C ASP A 35 14.30 2.14 -10.41
N VAL A 36 15.10 3.20 -10.50
CA VAL A 36 16.08 3.57 -9.47
C VAL A 36 15.41 4.28 -8.29
N ASP A 37 14.29 4.96 -8.54
CA ASP A 37 13.55 5.71 -7.53
C ASP A 37 13.05 4.78 -6.41
N SER A 38 12.56 3.59 -6.76
CA SER A 38 12.14 2.56 -5.80
C SER A 38 13.26 2.15 -4.85
N ILE A 39 14.51 2.06 -5.33
CA ILE A 39 15.69 1.70 -4.52
C ILE A 39 16.09 2.86 -3.62
N CYS A 40 16.03 4.10 -4.13
CA CYS A 40 16.28 5.30 -3.34
C CYS A 40 15.25 5.44 -2.21
N ALA A 41 13.97 5.31 -2.53
CA ALA A 41 12.88 5.32 -1.56
C ALA A 41 13.01 4.18 -0.55
N LEU A 42 13.33 2.96 -1.01
CA LEU A 42 13.60 1.82 -0.14
C LEU A 42 14.71 2.15 0.86
N LYS A 43 15.84 2.73 0.41
CA LYS A 43 16.97 3.05 1.28
C LYS A 43 16.60 4.02 2.40
N VAL A 44 15.79 5.03 2.08
CA VAL A 44 15.29 5.99 3.08
C VAL A 44 14.33 5.30 4.05
N ILE A 45 13.37 4.54 3.54
CA ILE A 45 12.36 3.86 4.35
C ILE A 45 13.02 2.84 5.29
N THR A 46 13.95 2.01 4.79
CA THR A 46 14.65 1.02 5.61
C THR A 46 15.41 1.67 6.75
N HIS A 47 16.03 2.84 6.52
CA HIS A 47 16.75 3.56 7.57
C HIS A 47 15.82 3.98 8.71
N ILE A 48 14.60 4.42 8.38
CA ILE A 48 13.56 4.80 9.36
C ILE A 48 13.00 3.55 10.06
N LEU A 49 12.82 2.44 9.35
CA LEU A 49 12.36 1.18 9.95
C LEU A 49 13.40 0.61 10.93
N GLU A 50 14.69 0.66 10.57
CA GLU A 50 15.81 0.25 11.41
C GLU A 50 15.90 1.11 12.68
N SER A 51 15.70 2.43 12.59
CA SER A 51 15.71 3.30 13.78
C SER A 51 14.59 2.96 14.77
N ASP A 52 13.44 2.50 14.26
CA ASP A 52 12.30 2.06 15.06
C ASP A 52 12.34 0.56 15.41
N SER A 53 13.43 -0.14 15.08
CA SER A 53 13.61 -1.59 15.33
C SER A 53 12.52 -2.49 14.72
N ILE A 54 11.97 -2.10 13.57
CA ILE A 54 10.93 -2.84 12.86
C ILE A 54 11.59 -3.92 11.99
N GLN A 55 11.17 -5.17 12.14
CA GLN A 55 11.63 -6.27 11.29
C GLN A 55 10.93 -6.24 9.94
N TYR A 56 11.69 -6.37 8.86
CA TYR A 56 11.17 -6.40 7.50
C TYR A 56 11.93 -7.38 6.60
N SER A 57 11.32 -7.74 5.48
CA SER A 57 11.94 -8.51 4.41
C SER A 57 11.66 -7.82 3.07
N CYS A 58 12.68 -7.72 2.21
CA CYS A 58 12.58 -7.00 0.94
C CYS A 58 12.66 -7.97 -0.24
N PHE A 59 11.71 -7.88 -1.17
CA PHE A 59 11.65 -8.70 -2.37
C PHE A 59 11.34 -7.79 -3.57
N PRO A 60 12.32 -7.45 -4.43
CA PRO A 60 12.05 -6.69 -5.64
C PRO A 60 11.02 -7.40 -6.54
N VAL A 61 10.12 -6.62 -7.16
CA VAL A 61 9.05 -7.16 -7.99
C VAL A 61 8.94 -6.49 -9.35
N SER A 62 8.59 -7.32 -10.33
CA SER A 62 8.24 -6.97 -11.70
C SER A 62 6.83 -7.43 -12.07
N SER A 63 6.19 -8.25 -11.23
CA SER A 63 4.83 -8.75 -11.45
C SER A 63 4.07 -9.06 -10.15
N PHE A 64 2.74 -9.05 -10.21
CA PHE A 64 1.90 -9.45 -9.09
C PHE A 64 2.07 -10.93 -8.69
N LEU A 65 2.54 -11.79 -9.61
CA LEU A 65 2.81 -13.21 -9.32
C LEU A 65 3.92 -13.37 -8.28
N GLU A 66 4.91 -12.48 -8.29
CA GLU A 66 6.00 -12.50 -7.32
C GLU A 66 5.50 -12.11 -5.92
N ILE A 67 4.58 -11.14 -5.83
CA ILE A 67 3.94 -10.79 -4.55
C ILE A 67 3.19 -12.00 -3.99
N HIS A 68 2.42 -12.72 -4.83
CA HIS A 68 1.73 -13.95 -4.43
C HIS A 68 2.68 -15.07 -4.00
N LYS A 69 3.87 -15.17 -4.59
CA LYS A 69 4.88 -16.16 -4.20
C LYS A 69 5.37 -15.95 -2.76
N TYR A 70 5.57 -14.70 -2.35
CA TYR A 70 6.12 -14.38 -1.03
C TYR A 70 5.04 -14.15 0.04
N ALA A 71 3.87 -13.63 -0.34
CA ALA A 71 2.82 -13.23 0.60
C ALA A 71 1.48 -13.96 0.42
N GLY A 72 1.29 -14.68 -0.68
CA GLY A 72 -0.01 -15.24 -1.10
C GLY A 72 -0.76 -16.05 -0.05
N PRO A 73 -0.14 -17.01 0.66
CA PRO A 73 -0.82 -17.81 1.68
C PRO A 73 -1.43 -16.97 2.81
N GLY A 74 -0.74 -15.89 3.21
CA GLY A 74 -1.23 -15.00 4.27
C GLY A 74 -2.17 -13.91 3.75
N LEU A 75 -2.00 -13.46 2.51
CA LEU A 75 -2.84 -12.44 1.87
C LEU A 75 -4.30 -12.88 1.75
N CYS A 76 -4.53 -14.14 1.37
CA CYS A 76 -5.88 -14.67 1.14
C CYS A 76 -6.55 -15.19 2.43
N SER A 77 -5.85 -15.18 3.57
CA SER A 77 -6.36 -15.74 4.81
C SER A 77 -7.54 -14.93 5.34
N SER A 78 -8.63 -15.64 5.67
CA SER A 78 -9.76 -15.07 6.41
C SER A 78 -9.56 -15.05 7.91
N SER A 79 -8.53 -15.75 8.42
CA SER A 79 -8.25 -15.79 9.85
C SER A 79 -7.56 -14.49 10.31
N PRO A 80 -8.09 -13.80 11.32
CA PRO A 80 -7.49 -12.60 11.90
C PRO A 80 -6.22 -12.91 12.72
N GLU A 81 -5.90 -14.19 12.96
CA GLU A 81 -4.81 -14.60 13.85
C GLU A 81 -3.41 -14.29 13.28
N ASN A 82 -3.28 -14.04 11.97
CA ASN A 82 -2.01 -13.77 11.30
C ASN A 82 -2.13 -12.60 10.31
N PRO A 83 -2.13 -11.34 10.79
CA PRO A 83 -2.22 -10.19 9.91
C PRO A 83 -0.93 -10.03 9.07
N VAL A 84 -1.11 -9.82 7.77
CA VAL A 84 -0.02 -9.60 6.81
C VAL A 84 0.04 -8.12 6.48
N THR A 85 1.19 -7.51 6.72
CA THR A 85 1.46 -6.13 6.35
C THR A 85 2.44 -6.08 5.18
N ILE A 86 2.04 -5.41 4.11
CA ILE A 86 2.82 -5.22 2.89
C ILE A 86 3.09 -3.73 2.66
N LEU A 87 4.29 -3.39 2.17
CA LEU A 87 4.62 -2.09 1.61
C LEU A 87 5.03 -2.25 0.14
N LEU A 88 4.29 -1.59 -0.77
CA LEU A 88 4.62 -1.48 -2.20
C LEU A 88 5.30 -0.14 -2.46
N ILE A 89 6.43 -0.16 -3.16
CA ILE A 89 7.18 1.05 -3.54
C ILE A 89 7.24 1.15 -5.07
N ASN A 90 6.73 2.25 -5.58
CA ASN A 90 6.58 2.59 -6.99
C ASN A 90 5.88 1.50 -7.82
N TRP A 91 4.88 0.85 -7.23
CA TRP A 91 4.20 -0.28 -7.84
C TRP A 91 2.72 -0.39 -7.48
N GLY A 92 1.90 -0.70 -8.51
CA GLY A 92 0.57 -1.28 -8.36
C GLY A 92 -0.59 -0.29 -8.19
N CYS A 93 -0.37 1.02 -8.12
CA CYS A 93 -1.45 1.97 -7.82
C CYS A 93 -2.53 2.08 -8.92
N HIS A 94 -2.21 1.76 -10.19
CA HIS A 94 -3.15 1.82 -11.33
C HIS A 94 -4.15 0.66 -11.40
N ARG A 95 -3.99 -0.37 -10.57
CA ARG A 95 -4.88 -1.55 -10.54
C ARG A 95 -5.64 -1.60 -9.23
N ASP A 96 -6.80 -2.24 -9.23
CA ASP A 96 -7.49 -2.58 -7.97
C ASP A 96 -6.66 -3.59 -7.18
N LEU A 97 -5.95 -3.11 -6.15
CA LEU A 97 -5.05 -3.95 -5.36
C LEU A 97 -5.81 -4.98 -4.54
N LYS A 98 -7.04 -4.66 -4.09
CA LYS A 98 -7.87 -5.58 -3.33
C LYS A 98 -8.23 -6.80 -4.18
N VAL A 99 -8.63 -6.58 -5.43
CA VAL A 99 -9.00 -7.65 -6.36
C VAL A 99 -7.78 -8.42 -6.87
N VAL A 100 -6.73 -7.71 -7.31
CA VAL A 100 -5.55 -8.33 -7.93
C VAL A 100 -4.75 -9.19 -6.93
N LEU A 101 -4.61 -8.72 -5.70
CA LEU A 101 -3.92 -9.44 -4.63
C LEU A 101 -4.84 -10.37 -3.83
N LYS A 102 -6.15 -10.38 -4.12
CA LYS A 102 -7.18 -11.17 -3.40
C LYS A 102 -7.08 -10.96 -1.89
N LEU A 103 -7.04 -9.70 -1.47
CA LEU A 103 -6.78 -9.33 -0.07
C LEU A 103 -7.91 -9.83 0.84
N GLY A 104 -7.56 -10.63 1.84
CA GLY A 104 -8.42 -11.01 2.96
C GLY A 104 -8.47 -9.93 4.04
N PRO A 105 -9.43 -10.00 4.97
CA PRO A 105 -9.71 -8.94 5.95
C PRO A 105 -8.53 -8.60 6.88
N ALA A 106 -7.60 -9.55 7.09
CA ALA A 106 -6.42 -9.37 7.92
C ALA A 106 -5.19 -8.83 7.16
N ALA A 107 -5.29 -8.67 5.83
CA ALA A 107 -4.20 -8.17 5.00
C ALA A 107 -4.26 -6.65 4.85
N ARG A 108 -3.12 -5.98 5.04
CA ARG A 108 -2.97 -4.55 4.84
C ARG A 108 -1.83 -4.26 3.88
N VAL A 109 -2.11 -3.43 2.87
CA VAL A 109 -1.17 -3.02 1.83
C VAL A 109 -0.99 -1.51 1.93
N PHE A 110 0.24 -1.09 2.18
CA PHE A 110 0.67 0.30 2.15
C PHE A 110 1.33 0.58 0.80
N VAL A 111 1.02 1.71 0.19
CA VAL A 111 1.47 2.04 -1.17
C VAL A 111 2.13 3.41 -1.19
N VAL A 112 3.37 3.46 -1.65
CA VAL A 112 4.10 4.68 -2.01
C VAL A 112 4.38 4.59 -3.49
N ASP A 113 3.59 5.26 -4.33
CA ASP A 113 3.67 5.12 -5.78
C ASP A 113 3.50 6.47 -6.47
N SER A 114 4.41 6.80 -7.39
CA SER A 114 4.43 8.07 -8.13
C SER A 114 3.50 8.06 -9.35
N HIS A 115 3.10 6.86 -9.79
CA HIS A 115 2.30 6.66 -10.96
C HIS A 115 0.88 7.26 -10.84
N ARG A 116 0.40 7.88 -11.93
CA ARG A 116 -0.95 8.45 -12.02
C ARG A 116 -1.63 8.03 -13.34
N PRO A 117 -2.97 7.94 -13.39
CA PRO A 117 -3.93 8.12 -12.29
C PRO A 117 -3.98 6.92 -11.33
N ILE A 118 -4.30 7.16 -10.06
CA ILE A 118 -4.47 6.08 -9.07
C ILE A 118 -5.84 5.43 -9.29
N HIS A 119 -5.92 4.09 -9.17
CA HIS A 119 -7.18 3.37 -9.25
C HIS A 119 -8.14 3.80 -8.13
N LEU A 120 -9.37 4.14 -8.49
CA LEU A 120 -10.38 4.68 -7.56
C LEU A 120 -10.59 3.82 -6.31
N HIS A 121 -10.65 2.50 -6.46
CA HIS A 121 -10.84 1.60 -5.30
C HIS A 121 -9.67 1.64 -4.30
N ASN A 122 -8.46 2.01 -4.72
CA ASN A 122 -7.33 2.19 -3.80
C ASN A 122 -7.40 3.52 -3.05
N LEU A 123 -8.15 4.52 -3.57
CA LEU A 123 -8.37 5.81 -2.93
C LEU A 123 -9.62 5.85 -2.03
N SER A 124 -10.51 4.88 -2.16
CA SER A 124 -11.76 4.82 -1.41
C SER A 124 -11.51 4.74 0.10
N ASP A 125 -12.22 5.57 0.86
CA ASP A 125 -12.20 5.56 2.33
C ASP A 125 -12.84 4.31 2.93
N LEU A 126 -13.59 3.56 2.11
CA LEU A 126 -14.22 2.30 2.47
C LEU A 126 -13.28 1.09 2.30
N ASN A 127 -12.10 1.29 1.70
CA ASN A 127 -11.11 0.23 1.50
C ASN A 127 -10.10 0.16 2.65
N GLU A 128 -10.45 -0.47 3.76
CA GLU A 128 -9.58 -0.54 4.95
C GLU A 128 -8.24 -1.28 4.72
N GLN A 129 -8.17 -2.08 3.66
CA GLN A 129 -7.04 -2.97 3.37
C GLN A 129 -5.91 -2.28 2.58
N VAL A 130 -6.19 -1.20 1.85
CA VAL A 130 -5.21 -0.54 0.96
C VAL A 130 -5.02 0.90 1.36
N VAL A 131 -3.85 1.26 1.89
CA VAL A 131 -3.52 2.62 2.32
C VAL A 131 -2.51 3.24 1.35
N VAL A 132 -2.93 4.28 0.64
CA VAL A 132 -2.06 4.98 -0.33
C VAL A 132 -1.54 6.28 0.28
N LEU A 133 -0.23 6.52 0.17
CA LEU A 133 0.36 7.83 0.43
C LEU A 133 0.03 8.75 -0.75
N HIS A 134 -0.89 9.68 -0.53
CA HIS A 134 -1.36 10.62 -1.55
C HIS A 134 -1.66 11.97 -0.88
N THR A 135 -0.67 12.86 -0.93
CA THR A 135 -0.69 14.18 -0.29
C THR A 135 -1.42 15.22 -1.11
N ASP A 136 -1.73 16.37 -0.53
CA ASP A 136 -2.31 17.50 -1.27
C ASP A 136 -1.33 18.05 -2.31
N ASP A 137 -0.02 17.93 -2.06
CA ASP A 137 1.01 18.31 -3.03
C ASP A 137 0.96 17.39 -4.25
N ASP A 138 0.77 16.09 -4.05
CA ASP A 138 0.62 15.12 -5.14
C ASP A 138 -0.60 15.43 -6.02
N GLU A 139 -1.71 15.87 -5.41
CA GLU A 139 -2.91 16.29 -6.15
C GLU A 139 -2.70 17.58 -6.91
N ARG A 140 -2.00 18.56 -6.32
CA ARG A 140 -1.70 19.83 -6.97
C ARG A 140 -0.69 19.70 -8.11
N GLN A 141 0.23 18.74 -8.01
CA GLN A 141 1.23 18.45 -9.04
C GLN A 141 0.70 17.58 -10.18
N ALA A 142 -0.48 16.97 -10.03
CA ALA A 142 -1.09 16.26 -11.14
C ALA A 142 -1.37 17.25 -12.28
N ASP A 143 -0.93 16.91 -13.50
CA ASP A 143 -1.17 17.71 -14.72
C ASP A 143 -2.66 17.97 -14.99
N LEU A 144 -3.54 17.26 -14.29
CA LEU A 144 -5.00 17.35 -14.38
C LEU A 144 -5.57 17.70 -12.99
N ALA A 145 -5.97 18.95 -12.81
CA ALA A 145 -6.89 19.30 -11.74
C ALA A 145 -8.26 18.70 -12.07
N TYR A 146 -8.74 17.78 -11.24
CA TYR A 146 -10.08 17.24 -11.40
C TYR A 146 -11.12 18.33 -11.10
N ASP A 147 -12.08 18.51 -11.99
CA ASP A 147 -13.23 19.42 -11.80
C ASP A 147 -14.32 18.81 -10.91
N PHE A 148 -14.10 17.59 -10.39
CA PHE A 148 -14.98 16.86 -9.51
C PHE A 148 -14.24 16.29 -8.29
N ASP A 149 -15.01 15.95 -7.26
CA ASP A 149 -14.50 15.31 -6.05
C ASP A 149 -14.13 13.83 -6.32
N VAL A 150 -12.83 13.57 -6.47
CA VAL A 150 -12.28 12.23 -6.73
C VAL A 150 -12.56 11.26 -5.58
N LEU A 151 -12.58 11.73 -4.33
CA LEU A 151 -12.84 10.88 -3.17
C LEU A 151 -14.29 10.42 -3.15
N LYS A 152 -15.21 11.34 -3.44
CA LYS A 152 -16.62 10.98 -3.59
C LYS A 152 -16.81 9.94 -4.70
N LEU A 153 -16.20 10.15 -5.86
CA LEU A 153 -16.24 9.19 -6.97
C LEU A 153 -15.63 7.83 -6.59
N ALA A 154 -14.51 7.84 -5.87
CA ALA A 154 -13.84 6.63 -5.39
C ALA A 154 -14.74 5.81 -4.46
N ASN A 155 -15.41 6.46 -3.52
CA ASN A 155 -16.32 5.83 -2.57
C ASN A 155 -17.56 5.25 -3.29
N GLU A 156 -18.17 6.02 -4.20
CA GLU A 156 -19.31 5.56 -5.00
C GLU A 156 -18.95 4.37 -5.89
N SER A 157 -17.80 4.44 -6.59
CA SER A 157 -17.29 3.35 -7.41
C SER A 157 -17.06 2.08 -6.58
N PHE A 158 -16.46 2.22 -5.40
CA PHE A 158 -16.18 1.10 -4.53
C PHE A 158 -17.46 0.40 -4.06
N GLN A 159 -18.48 1.15 -3.61
CA GLN A 159 -19.75 0.57 -3.16
C GLN A 159 -20.48 -0.25 -4.22
N LEU A 160 -20.32 0.08 -5.51
CA LEU A 160 -20.94 -0.67 -6.61
C LEU A 160 -20.29 -2.05 -6.84
N HIS A 161 -19.09 -2.28 -6.31
CA HIS A 161 -18.26 -3.46 -6.62
C HIS A 161 -17.75 -4.23 -5.39
N VAL A 162 -18.22 -3.86 -4.18
CA VAL A 162 -17.92 -4.58 -2.92
C VAL A 162 -18.80 -5.82 -2.76
#